data_AF-A0A1C5L6H3-F1
#
_entry.id   AF-A0A1C5L6H3-F1
#
_cell.length_a   1.000
_cell.length_b   1.000
_cell.length_c   1.000
_cell.angle_alpha   90.00
_cell.angle_beta   90.00
_cell.angle_gamma   90.00
#
_symmetry.space_group_name_H-M   'P 1'
#
loop_
_entity.id
_entity.type
_entity.pdbx_description
1 polymer ?
#
loop_
_entity_poly.entity_id
_entity_poly.type
_entity_poly.pdbx_seq_one_letter_code
_entity_poly.pdbx_strand_id
1 'polypeptide(L)'
;MAQAKYSKLGYGNAEDVEAAIALGMLDGRDMIITKDSSEFMYVRDDLSVQKIRPRNRCFASVTEANEQLNETEDTYAGQTVMVKDENGKYAPWIVQQSEATGLFSIEPFYVEPTNFVWQEF
;
A
#
# COMPACT_ATOMS: atom_id res chain seq x y z
N MET A 1 -21.29 -25.32 11.42
CA MET A 1 -21.67 -24.23 10.49
C MET A 1 -21.72 -24.82 9.10
N ALA A 2 -22.79 -24.60 8.34
CA ALA A 2 -22.90 -25.12 6.98
C ALA A 2 -21.83 -24.46 6.10
N GLN A 3 -21.05 -25.26 5.37
CA GLN A 3 -20.00 -24.75 4.50
C GLN A 3 -20.66 -24.01 3.32
N ALA A 4 -20.42 -22.70 3.20
CA ALA A 4 -20.91 -21.91 2.08
C ALA A 4 -20.36 -22.49 0.76
N LYS A 5 -21.25 -22.70 -0.22
CA LYS A 5 -20.90 -23.27 -1.53
C LYS A 5 -20.02 -22.34 -2.37
N TYR A 6 -20.11 -21.03 -2.13
CA TYR A 6 -19.40 -19.99 -2.85
C TYR A 6 -19.14 -18.79 -1.92
N SER A 7 -18.04 -18.07 -2.18
CA SER A 7 -17.80 -16.73 -1.64
C SER A 7 -18.66 -15.70 -2.37
N LYS A 8 -19.14 -14.70 -1.66
CA LYS A 8 -19.91 -13.57 -2.19
C LYS A 8 -19.03 -12.32 -2.29
N LEU A 9 -19.44 -11.42 -3.17
CA LEU A 9 -18.95 -10.05 -3.23
C LEU A 9 -20.04 -9.11 -2.69
N GLY A 10 -19.84 -8.58 -1.50
CA GLY A 10 -20.68 -7.58 -0.85
C GLY A 10 -20.42 -6.17 -1.39
N TYR A 11 -21.49 -5.40 -1.57
CA TYR A 11 -21.43 -4.00 -1.98
C TYR A 11 -22.46 -3.19 -1.20
N GLY A 12 -22.00 -2.22 -0.40
CA GLY A 12 -22.84 -1.48 0.56
C GLY A 12 -22.09 -0.33 1.23
N ASN A 13 -22.68 0.29 2.24
CA ASN A 13 -21.97 1.28 3.08
C ASN A 13 -21.11 0.56 4.13
N ALA A 14 -20.07 1.24 4.62
CA ALA A 14 -19.19 0.66 5.65
C ALA A 14 -19.95 0.37 6.96
N GLU A 15 -20.93 1.19 7.32
CA GLU A 15 -21.75 1.01 8.53
C GLU A 15 -22.65 -0.23 8.50
N ASP A 16 -23.05 -0.67 7.30
CA ASP A 16 -23.98 -1.79 7.11
C ASP A 16 -23.29 -3.16 7.17
N VAL A 17 -21.94 -3.19 7.17
CA VAL A 17 -21.16 -4.42 7.05
C VAL A 17 -21.42 -5.38 8.21
N GLU A 18 -21.40 -4.89 9.44
CA GLU A 18 -21.63 -5.73 10.63
C GLU A 18 -23.06 -6.27 10.66
N ALA A 19 -24.04 -5.45 10.28
CA ALA A 19 -25.44 -5.87 10.18
C ALA A 19 -25.62 -6.94 9.09
N ALA A 20 -24.98 -6.79 7.94
CA ALA A 20 -25.03 -7.77 6.85
C ALA A 20 -24.42 -9.13 7.26
N ILE A 21 -23.36 -9.13 8.06
CA ILE A 21 -22.78 -10.37 8.63
C ILE A 21 -23.75 -10.98 9.66
N ALA A 22 -24.30 -10.17 10.58
CA ALA A 22 -25.23 -10.64 11.60
C ALA A 22 -26.53 -11.22 11.03
N LEU A 23 -27.00 -10.68 9.91
CA LEU A 23 -28.17 -11.16 9.17
C LEU A 23 -27.86 -12.37 8.27
N GLY A 24 -26.60 -12.83 8.20
CA GLY A 24 -26.18 -13.94 7.34
C GLY A 24 -26.16 -13.60 5.85
N MET A 25 -26.27 -12.32 5.49
CA MET A 25 -26.14 -11.86 4.11
C MET A 25 -24.70 -12.01 3.63
N LEU A 26 -23.73 -11.73 4.51
CA LEU A 26 -22.31 -12.01 4.36
C LEU A 26 -21.88 -13.08 5.35
N ASP A 27 -20.91 -13.91 4.96
CA ASP A 27 -20.38 -15.02 5.75
C ASP A 27 -18.85 -15.12 5.56
N GLY A 28 -18.21 -16.04 6.28
CA GLY A 28 -16.79 -16.31 6.15
C GLY A 28 -16.39 -16.55 4.70
N ARG A 29 -15.26 -15.94 4.31
CA ARG A 29 -14.66 -15.95 2.97
C ARG A 29 -15.31 -15.01 1.97
N ASP A 30 -16.25 -14.18 2.40
CA ASP A 30 -16.82 -13.14 1.56
C ASP A 30 -15.88 -11.92 1.45
N MET A 31 -15.97 -11.25 0.31
CA MET A 31 -15.24 -10.02 0.02
C MET A 31 -16.20 -8.85 -0.02
N ILE A 32 -15.76 -7.66 0.39
CA ILE A 32 -16.62 -6.47 0.47
C ILE A 32 -15.91 -5.30 -0.22
N ILE A 33 -16.66 -4.57 -1.04
CA ILE A 33 -16.28 -3.26 -1.55
C ILE A 33 -17.31 -2.25 -1.02
N THR A 34 -16.87 -1.31 -0.20
CA THR A 34 -17.78 -0.28 0.33
C THR A 34 -17.91 0.88 -0.66
N LYS A 35 -19.13 1.32 -0.95
CA LYS A 35 -19.40 2.38 -1.94
C LYS A 35 -19.09 3.80 -1.44
N ASP A 36 -19.09 3.99 -0.12
CA ASP A 36 -18.94 5.28 0.56
C ASP A 36 -17.47 5.59 0.89
N SER A 37 -16.71 4.61 1.35
CA SER A 37 -15.31 4.77 1.77
C SER A 37 -14.30 4.16 0.80
N SER A 38 -14.76 3.45 -0.24
CA SER A 38 -13.90 2.72 -1.20
C SER A 38 -12.92 1.75 -0.52
N GLU A 39 -13.27 1.26 0.68
CA GLU A 39 -12.49 0.25 1.38
C GLU A 39 -12.77 -1.15 0.82
N PHE A 40 -11.70 -1.96 0.78
CA PHE A 40 -11.76 -3.37 0.44
C PHE A 40 -11.64 -4.19 1.73
N MET A 41 -12.54 -5.14 1.94
CA MET A 41 -12.57 -5.95 3.15
C MET A 41 -12.78 -7.43 2.85
N TYR A 42 -12.35 -8.26 3.79
CA TYR A 42 -12.52 -9.71 3.76
C TYR A 42 -13.15 -10.18 5.08
N VAL A 43 -14.20 -10.98 5.00
CA VAL A 43 -14.81 -11.63 6.16
C VAL A 43 -14.07 -12.93 6.42
N ARG A 44 -13.48 -13.08 7.60
CA ARG A 44 -12.76 -14.29 7.98
C ARG A 44 -13.72 -15.40 8.38
N ASP A 45 -13.20 -16.63 8.48
CA ASP A 45 -13.98 -17.81 8.92
C ASP A 45 -14.57 -17.66 10.34
N ASP A 46 -14.01 -16.77 11.18
CA ASP A 46 -14.53 -16.42 12.52
C ASP A 46 -15.53 -15.23 12.50
N LEU A 47 -15.96 -14.81 11.32
CA LEU A 47 -16.81 -13.64 11.06
C LEU A 47 -16.19 -12.28 11.41
N SER A 48 -14.90 -12.23 11.76
CA SER A 48 -14.19 -10.96 11.91
C SER A 48 -13.91 -10.33 10.54
N VAL A 49 -13.95 -8.99 10.48
CA VAL A 49 -13.67 -8.23 9.25
C VAL A 49 -12.21 -7.82 9.21
N GLN A 50 -11.51 -8.21 8.15
CA GLN A 50 -10.17 -7.73 7.82
C GLN A 50 -10.25 -6.65 6.74
N LYS A 51 -9.89 -5.42 7.10
CA LYS A 51 -9.65 -4.36 6.11
C LYS A 51 -8.35 -4.63 5.35
N ILE A 52 -8.43 -4.62 4.03
CA ILE A 52 -7.28 -4.81 3.14
C ILE A 52 -6.72 -3.42 2.84
N ARG A 53 -5.54 -3.15 3.37
CA ARG A 53 -4.83 -1.88 3.21
C ARG A 53 -3.50 -2.15 2.50
N PRO A 54 -3.24 -1.52 1.34
CA PRO A 54 -1.92 -1.55 0.74
C PRO A 54 -0.90 -1.07 1.76
N ARG A 55 0.21 -1.78 1.89
CA ARG A 55 1.34 -1.33 2.69
C ARG A 55 2.34 -0.66 1.75
N ASN A 56 2.88 0.47 2.18
CA ASN A 56 4.02 1.05 1.48
C ASN A 56 5.19 0.06 1.54
N ARG A 57 5.91 -0.07 0.44
CA ARG A 57 7.15 -0.85 0.43
C ARG A 57 8.19 -0.10 1.26
N CYS A 58 8.87 -0.84 2.14
CA CYS A 58 9.89 -0.31 3.03
C CYS A 58 11.22 -1.00 2.73
N PHE A 59 12.29 -0.23 2.57
CA PHE A 59 13.63 -0.73 2.29
C PHE A 59 14.60 -0.27 3.39
N ALA A 60 15.65 -1.06 3.65
CA ALA A 60 16.67 -0.70 4.62
C ALA A 60 17.70 0.29 4.04
N SER A 61 17.81 0.38 2.71
CA SER A 61 18.71 1.31 2.03
C SER A 61 18.24 1.67 0.62
N VAL A 62 18.87 2.71 0.05
CA VAL A 62 18.62 3.12 -1.34
C VAL A 62 19.07 2.05 -2.34
N THR A 63 20.21 1.42 -2.08
CA THR A 63 20.75 0.34 -2.92
C THR A 63 19.79 -0.84 -3.00
N GLU A 64 19.33 -1.31 -1.84
CA GLU A 64 18.35 -2.42 -1.77
C GLU A 64 17.06 -2.08 -2.51
N ALA A 65 16.57 -0.85 -2.37
CA ALA A 65 15.37 -0.41 -3.08
C ALA A 65 15.58 -0.49 -4.60
N ASN A 66 16.68 0.06 -5.12
CA ASN A 66 16.96 0.06 -6.55
C ASN A 66 17.11 -1.37 -7.12
N GLU A 67 17.69 -2.30 -6.37
CA GLU A 67 17.77 -3.71 -6.79
C GLU A 67 16.38 -4.37 -6.83
N GLN A 68 15.66 -4.37 -5.71
CA GLN A 68 14.39 -5.07 -5.61
C GLN A 68 13.29 -4.48 -6.51
N LEU A 69 13.30 -3.17 -6.75
CA LEU A 69 12.32 -2.52 -7.62
C LEU A 69 12.46 -2.99 -9.07
N ASN A 70 13.68 -3.27 -9.54
CA ASN A 70 13.90 -3.81 -10.88
C ASN A 70 13.63 -5.31 -11.01
N GLU A 71 13.53 -6.03 -9.89
CA GLU A 71 13.17 -7.46 -9.87
C GLU A 71 11.65 -7.68 -9.75
N THR A 72 10.89 -6.66 -9.34
CA THR A 72 9.45 -6.81 -9.08
C THR A 72 8.62 -6.30 -10.26
N GLU A 73 7.68 -7.14 -10.74
CA GLU A 73 6.80 -6.81 -11.89
C GLU A 73 5.76 -5.72 -11.60
N ASP A 74 5.40 -5.50 -10.33
CA ASP A 74 4.40 -4.51 -9.93
C ASP A 74 4.98 -3.10 -9.70
N THR A 75 6.29 -2.92 -9.90
CA THR A 75 6.96 -1.62 -9.78
C THR A 75 6.50 -0.66 -10.87
N TYR A 76 6.24 0.60 -10.51
CA TYR A 76 5.88 1.65 -11.46
C TYR A 76 6.47 3.02 -11.09
N ALA A 77 6.70 3.86 -12.11
CA ALA A 77 7.16 5.23 -11.91
C ALA A 77 6.09 6.08 -11.18
N GLY A 78 6.52 6.88 -10.21
CA GLY A 78 5.66 7.66 -9.32
C GLY A 78 5.20 6.90 -8.06
N GLN A 79 5.56 5.62 -7.91
CA GLN A 79 5.33 4.87 -6.68
C GLN A 79 6.04 5.53 -5.50
N THR A 80 5.33 5.71 -4.38
CA THR A 80 5.96 6.15 -3.12
C THR A 80 6.44 4.93 -2.34
N VAL A 81 7.71 4.96 -1.93
CA VAL A 81 8.33 3.93 -1.09
C VAL A 81 8.96 4.58 0.14
N MET A 82 9.25 3.78 1.16
CA MET A 82 9.88 4.25 2.39
C MET A 82 11.29 3.68 2.49
N VAL A 83 12.27 4.51 2.76
CA VAL A 83 13.65 4.06 3.02
C VAL A 83 14.03 4.42 4.44
N LYS A 84 14.66 3.49 5.14
CA LYS A 84 15.15 3.68 6.50
C LYS A 84 16.43 4.50 6.49
N ASP A 85 16.50 5.54 7.32
CA ASP A 85 17.71 6.33 7.55
C ASP A 85 18.63 5.67 8.60
N GLU A 86 19.81 6.26 8.81
CA GLU A 86 20.81 5.81 9.79
C GLU A 86 20.29 5.84 11.24
N ASN A 87 19.29 6.69 11.53
CA ASN A 87 18.64 6.79 12.83
C ASN A 87 17.48 5.79 13.00
N GLY A 88 17.26 4.95 11.98
CA GLY A 88 16.20 3.96 11.93
C GLY A 88 14.80 4.49 11.65
N LYS A 89 14.68 5.75 11.20
CA LYS A 89 13.41 6.38 10.81
C LYS A 89 13.15 6.16 9.32
N TYR A 90 11.89 6.01 8.95
CA TYR A 90 11.51 5.90 7.54
C TYR A 90 11.24 7.27 6.93
N ALA A 91 11.87 7.56 5.80
CA ALA A 91 11.62 8.74 4.97
C ALA A 91 10.97 8.33 3.64
N PRO A 92 10.08 9.17 3.07
CA PRO A 92 9.47 8.90 1.78
C PRO A 92 10.45 9.16 0.63
N TRP A 93 10.41 8.26 -0.36
CA TRP A 93 11.14 8.34 -1.63
C TRP A 93 10.17 8.06 -2.77
N ILE A 94 10.47 8.60 -3.96
CA ILE A 94 9.68 8.40 -5.17
C ILE A 94 10.45 7.54 -6.16
N VAL A 95 9.78 6.54 -6.73
CA VAL A 95 10.33 5.70 -7.81
C VAL A 95 10.28 6.48 -9.12
N GLN A 96 11.40 6.54 -9.82
CA GLN A 96 11.55 7.06 -11.17
C GLN A 96 11.90 5.93 -12.12
N GLN A 97 11.62 6.12 -13.40
CA GLN A 97 12.05 5.22 -14.46
C GLN A 97 12.95 5.98 -15.43
N SER A 98 14.13 5.42 -15.72
CA SER A 98 15.04 5.98 -16.71
C SER A 98 14.47 5.80 -18.11
N GLU A 99 14.28 6.88 -18.87
CA GLU A 99 13.87 6.79 -20.28
C GLU A 99 14.91 6.07 -21.15
N ALA A 100 16.19 6.14 -20.79
CA ALA A 100 17.28 5.56 -21.58
C ALA A 100 17.45 4.05 -21.36
N THR A 101 17.20 3.56 -20.15
CA THR A 101 17.46 2.16 -19.77
C THR A 101 16.21 1.36 -19.42
N GLY A 102 15.09 2.04 -19.15
CA GLY A 102 13.86 1.44 -18.61
C GLY A 102 13.96 0.99 -17.15
N LEU A 103 15.13 1.13 -16.52
CA LEU A 103 15.37 0.72 -15.14
C LEU A 103 14.76 1.71 -14.15
N PHE A 104 14.33 1.18 -13.01
CA PHE A 104 13.80 1.94 -11.90
C PHE A 104 14.90 2.37 -10.93
N SER A 105 14.77 3.57 -10.38
CA SER A 105 15.60 4.08 -9.29
C SER A 105 14.77 4.96 -8.37
N ILE A 106 15.18 5.13 -7.12
CA ILE A 106 14.48 6.01 -6.18
C ILE A 106 15.18 7.35 -5.99
N GLU A 107 14.39 8.40 -5.82
CA GLU A 107 14.83 9.75 -5.48
C GLU A 107 14.14 10.25 -4.20
N PRO A 108 14.79 11.11 -3.40
CA PRO A 108 14.16 11.69 -2.22
C PRO A 108 12.87 12.43 -2.60
N PHE A 109 11.79 12.23 -1.83
CA PHE A 109 10.51 12.91 -2.09
C PHE A 109 10.61 14.43 -1.94
N TYR A 110 11.56 14.90 -1.14
CA TYR A 110 11.91 16.30 -0.99
C TYR A 110 13.43 16.43 -1.02
N VAL A 111 13.92 17.32 -1.88
CA VAL A 111 15.29 17.78 -1.88
C VAL A 111 15.26 19.17 -1.26
N GLU A 112 15.95 19.39 -0.13
CA GLU A 112 16.12 20.76 0.36
C GLU A 112 16.73 21.59 -0.77
N PRO A 113 16.15 22.76 -1.11
CA PRO A 113 16.79 23.62 -2.08
C PRO A 113 18.15 24.01 -1.50
N THR A 114 19.22 23.70 -2.22
CA THR A 114 20.60 24.11 -1.92
C THR A 114 20.73 25.63 -2.07
N ASN A 115 20.04 26.37 -1.22
CA ASN A 115 20.02 27.82 -1.25
C ASN A 115 21.09 28.35 -0.32
N PHE A 116 22.27 28.54 -0.92
CA PHE A 116 23.38 29.38 -0.47
C PHE A 116 24.17 28.94 0.77
N VAL A 117 25.50 29.00 0.60
CA VAL A 117 26.47 29.00 1.69
C VAL A 117 26.80 30.45 2.00
N TRP A 118 26.76 30.82 3.27
CA TRP A 118 27.25 32.13 3.73
C TRP A 118 28.77 32.17 3.54
N GLN A 119 29.28 33.10 2.74
CA GLN A 119 30.71 33.28 2.52
C GLN A 119 31.13 34.65 3.07
N GLU A 120 31.86 34.62 4.19
CA GLU A 120 32.58 35.79 4.69
C GLU A 120 33.83 36.05 3.84
N PHE A 121 34.09 37.33 3.57
CA PHE A 121 35.32 37.86 2.98
C PHE A 121 36.01 38.79 3.96
#